data_AF-A0A1X7VWJ2-F1
#
_entry.id   AF-A0A1X7VWJ2-F1
#
_cell.length_a   1.000
_cell.length_b   1.000
_cell.length_c   1.000
_cell.angle_alpha   90.00
_cell.angle_beta   90.00
_cell.angle_gamma   90.00
#
_symmetry.space_group_name_H-M   'P 1'
#
loop_
_entity.id
_entity.type
_entity.pdbx_description
1 polymer ?
#
loop_
_entity_poly.entity_id
_entity_poly.type
_entity_poly.pdbx_seq_one_letter_code
_entity_poly.pdbx_strand_id
1 'polypeptide(L)'
;MSLLLVVALLFFSSSCSVSSHQYYVSDDCSSVTHTPCNPLSVYAEDISQYNNIIFYFIGTSDINTDVNLTAVRNVTLHGLDQSCLVSSRSHRRSIHIHNSNHVVFSNMSVYNVGVMARSSNNITITNSLFIGTTALKKTPFSIELNNVFDIK
;
A
#
# COMPACT_ATOMS: atom_id res chain seq x y z
N MET A 1 -29.26 -33.71 -9.68
CA MET A 1 -28.22 -32.75 -10.09
C MET A 1 -27.25 -33.49 -11.01
N SER A 2 -27.00 -32.97 -12.22
CA SER A 2 -26.21 -33.68 -13.24
C SER A 2 -24.71 -33.64 -12.89
N LEU A 3 -24.01 -34.75 -13.14
CA LEU A 3 -22.56 -34.88 -12.93
C LEU A 3 -21.77 -33.77 -13.65
N LEU A 4 -22.26 -33.34 -14.82
CA LEU A 4 -21.71 -32.23 -15.61
C LEU A 4 -21.73 -30.90 -14.86
N LEU A 5 -22.75 -30.67 -14.03
CA LEU A 5 -22.92 -29.42 -13.27
C LEU A 5 -21.95 -29.37 -12.09
N VAL A 6 -21.68 -30.53 -11.47
CA VAL A 6 -20.67 -30.68 -10.40
C VAL A 6 -19.26 -30.46 -10.96
N VAL A 7 -18.96 -31.04 -12.12
CA VAL A 7 -17.66 -30.88 -12.79
C VAL A 7 -17.43 -29.41 -13.21
N ALA A 8 -18.45 -28.74 -13.77
CA ALA A 8 -18.36 -27.32 -14.10
C ALA A 8 -18.09 -26.46 -12.85
N LEU A 9 -18.82 -26.67 -11.75
CA LEU A 9 -18.60 -25.97 -10.48
C LEU A 9 -17.18 -26.18 -9.92
N LEU A 10 -16.63 -27.39 -10.03
CA LEU A 10 -15.27 -27.69 -9.61
C LEU A 10 -14.23 -26.95 -10.46
N PHE A 11 -14.40 -26.89 -11.79
CA PHE A 11 -13.51 -26.13 -12.66
C PHE A 11 -13.58 -24.62 -12.41
N PHE A 12 -14.77 -24.04 -12.18
CA PHE A 12 -14.91 -22.63 -11.84
C PHE A 12 -14.39 -22.28 -10.43
N SER A 13 -14.38 -23.23 -9.49
CA SER A 13 -13.83 -23.01 -8.15
C SER A 13 -12.29 -23.02 -8.10
N SER A 14 -11.63 -23.54 -9.14
CA SER A 14 -10.16 -23.59 -9.25
C SER A 14 -9.54 -22.32 -9.81
N SER A 15 -10.37 -21.40 -10.32
CA SER A 15 -9.93 -20.19 -10.99
C SER A 15 -10.13 -18.98 -10.08
N CYS A 16 -9.01 -18.39 -9.65
CA CYS A 16 -8.91 -17.09 -8.96
C CYS A 16 -9.04 -17.10 -7.43
N SER A 17 -8.16 -17.85 -6.77
CA SER A 17 -7.55 -17.34 -5.53
C SER A 17 -6.06 -17.15 -5.79
N VAL A 18 -5.68 -16.00 -6.36
CA VAL A 18 -4.35 -15.47 -6.08
C VAL A 18 -4.41 -15.00 -4.64
N SER A 19 -4.20 -15.92 -3.70
CA SER A 19 -4.19 -15.56 -2.28
C SER A 19 -3.05 -14.57 -2.10
N SER A 20 -3.39 -13.30 -1.91
CA SER A 20 -2.38 -12.32 -1.60
C SER A 20 -1.94 -12.60 -0.16
N HIS A 21 -0.62 -12.73 0.07
CA HIS A 21 -0.18 -12.81 1.47
C HIS A 21 -0.50 -11.46 2.14
N GLN A 22 -0.88 -11.55 3.41
CA GLN A 22 -1.38 -10.41 4.17
C GLN A 22 -0.36 -10.11 5.26
N TYR A 23 0.03 -8.85 5.36
CA TYR A 23 0.94 -8.38 6.40
C TYR A 23 0.29 -7.24 7.16
N TYR A 24 0.42 -7.27 8.48
CA TYR A 24 -0.11 -6.23 9.33
C TYR A 24 0.98 -5.23 9.69
N VAL A 25 0.65 -3.96 9.56
CA VAL A 25 1.58 -2.83 9.69
C VAL A 25 1.10 -1.87 10.77
N SER A 26 1.95 -1.64 11.78
CA SER A 26 1.77 -0.63 12.81
C SER A 26 3.11 -0.43 13.54
N ASP A 27 3.37 0.78 14.02
CA ASP A 27 4.52 1.00 14.93
C ASP A 27 4.21 0.51 16.35
N ASP A 28 2.93 0.50 16.73
CA ASP A 28 2.45 -0.10 17.98
C ASP A 28 1.59 -1.33 17.67
N CYS A 29 2.20 -2.49 17.84
CA CYS A 29 1.55 -3.79 17.66
C CYS A 29 1.02 -4.39 18.97
N SER A 30 1.16 -3.70 20.10
CA SER A 30 0.87 -4.26 21.43
C SER A 30 -0.61 -4.57 21.66
N SER A 31 -1.50 -3.83 20.99
CA SER A 31 -2.95 -3.97 21.08
C SER A 31 -3.57 -4.76 19.93
N VAL A 32 -2.75 -5.22 18.99
CA VAL A 32 -3.21 -5.83 17.74
C VAL A 32 -3.37 -7.34 17.91
N THR A 33 -4.58 -7.85 17.68
CA THR A 33 -4.88 -9.29 17.71
C THR A 33 -4.36 -10.05 16.49
N HIS A 34 -4.04 -9.32 15.42
CA HIS A 34 -3.47 -9.85 14.19
C HIS A 34 -1.94 -9.97 14.30
N THR A 35 -1.43 -11.20 14.28
CA THR A 35 0.01 -11.48 14.31
C THR A 35 0.42 -12.31 13.10
N PRO A 36 1.61 -12.07 12.51
CA PRO A 36 2.61 -11.06 12.91
C PRO A 36 2.21 -9.63 12.51
N CYS A 37 2.52 -8.68 13.38
CA CYS A 37 2.41 -7.23 13.14
C CYS A 37 3.81 -6.64 13.30
N ASN A 38 4.24 -5.80 12.35
CA ASN A 38 5.55 -5.15 12.38
C ASN A 38 5.44 -3.71 11.87
N PRO A 39 6.37 -2.82 12.26
CA PRO A 39 6.45 -1.48 11.67
C PRO A 39 6.77 -1.57 10.17
N LEU A 40 6.37 -0.53 9.42
CA LEU A 40 6.56 -0.50 7.96
C LEU A 40 8.03 -0.64 7.56
N SER A 41 8.97 -0.16 8.40
CA SER A 41 10.41 -0.27 8.15
C SER A 41 10.87 -1.71 7.92
N VAL A 42 10.31 -2.68 8.65
CA VAL A 42 10.67 -4.11 8.50
C VAL A 42 10.32 -4.63 7.11
N TYR A 43 9.17 -4.23 6.57
CA TYR A 43 8.76 -4.64 5.23
C TYR A 43 9.42 -3.79 4.13
N ALA A 44 9.76 -2.54 4.44
CA ALA A 44 10.35 -1.59 3.49
C ALA A 44 11.79 -1.96 3.09
N GLU A 45 12.54 -2.67 3.95
CA GLU A 45 13.91 -3.11 3.66
C GLU A 45 14.00 -3.98 2.39
N ASP A 46 13.04 -4.89 2.21
CA ASP A 46 13.02 -5.86 1.11
C ASP A 46 11.72 -5.79 0.29
N ILE A 47 11.16 -4.60 0.14
CA ILE A 47 9.80 -4.45 -0.39
C ILE A 47 9.62 -4.96 -1.84
N SER A 48 10.72 -5.07 -2.60
CA SER A 48 10.76 -5.62 -3.96
C SER A 48 10.40 -7.12 -4.04
N GLN A 49 10.52 -7.85 -2.93
CA GLN A 49 10.15 -9.26 -2.85
C GLN A 49 8.63 -9.46 -2.72
N TYR A 50 7.89 -8.40 -2.37
CA TYR A 50 6.47 -8.46 -2.05
C TYR A 50 5.64 -8.21 -3.32
N ASN A 51 5.31 -9.29 -4.02
CA ASN A 51 4.38 -9.29 -5.15
C ASN A 51 3.09 -10.05 -4.80
N ASN A 52 1.93 -9.55 -5.23
CA ASN A 52 0.62 -10.07 -4.86
C ASN A 52 0.41 -10.03 -3.33
N ILE A 53 0.55 -8.84 -2.75
CA ILE A 53 0.54 -8.64 -1.30
C ILE A 53 -0.44 -7.55 -0.90
N ILE A 54 -1.07 -7.73 0.26
CA ILE A 54 -1.84 -6.68 0.93
C ILE A 54 -1.16 -6.37 2.27
N PHE A 55 -0.74 -5.11 2.42
CA PHE A 55 -0.31 -4.54 3.70
C PHE A 55 -1.51 -3.87 4.36
N TYR A 56 -1.92 -4.40 5.49
CA TYR A 56 -3.00 -3.88 6.32
C TYR A 56 -2.43 -3.00 7.43
N PHE A 57 -2.68 -1.70 7.34
CA PHE A 57 -2.31 -0.74 8.36
C PHE A 57 -3.40 -0.71 9.45
N ILE A 58 -3.02 -0.98 10.70
CA ILE A 58 -3.92 -1.07 11.86
C ILE A 58 -3.51 -0.04 12.93
N GLY A 59 -3.45 1.23 12.54
CA GLY A 59 -3.13 2.34 13.45
C GLY A 59 -2.17 3.34 12.84
N THR A 60 -1.24 3.84 13.66
CA THR A 60 -0.29 4.88 13.25
C THR A 60 1.04 4.25 12.83
N SER A 61 1.62 4.77 11.75
CA SER A 61 2.97 4.43 11.28
C SER A 61 3.71 5.73 10.94
N ASP A 62 4.83 5.98 11.60
CA ASP A 62 5.73 7.12 11.39
C ASP A 62 6.88 6.69 10.47
N ILE A 63 6.88 7.20 9.24
CA ILE A 63 7.95 6.89 8.29
C ILE A 63 9.18 7.75 8.59
N ASN A 64 10.18 7.12 9.17
CA ASN A 64 11.45 7.78 9.46
C ASN A 64 12.42 7.79 8.27
N THR A 65 12.12 7.05 7.20
CA THR A 65 12.90 6.95 5.96
C THR A 65 11.97 6.95 4.75
N ASP A 66 12.52 7.20 3.55
CA ASP A 66 11.75 7.06 2.33
C ASP A 66 11.40 5.59 2.09
N VAL A 67 10.21 5.33 1.54
CA VAL A 67 9.72 3.98 1.24
C VAL A 67 9.76 3.77 -0.26
N ASN A 68 10.54 2.81 -0.74
CA ASN A 68 10.80 2.63 -2.17
C ASN A 68 10.13 1.36 -2.71
N LEU A 69 8.90 1.47 -3.20
CA LEU A 69 8.19 0.43 -3.93
C LEU A 69 8.78 0.31 -5.35
N THR A 70 9.81 -0.50 -5.51
CA THR A 70 10.52 -0.68 -6.79
C THR A 70 10.24 -2.05 -7.40
N ALA A 71 9.83 -2.06 -8.67
CA ALA A 71 9.55 -3.27 -9.45
C ALA A 71 8.51 -4.22 -8.83
N VAL A 72 7.57 -3.68 -8.04
CA VAL A 72 6.51 -4.47 -7.40
C VAL A 72 5.29 -4.64 -8.30
N ARG A 73 4.54 -5.72 -8.07
CA ARG A 73 3.32 -6.07 -8.80
C ARG A 73 2.21 -6.49 -7.86
N ASN A 74 1.01 -5.96 -8.07
CA ASN A 74 -0.19 -6.29 -7.29
C ASN A 74 0.04 -6.07 -5.78
N VAL A 75 0.41 -4.85 -5.41
CA VAL A 75 0.64 -4.46 -4.02
C VAL A 75 -0.46 -3.51 -3.58
N THR A 76 -1.11 -3.84 -2.47
CA THR A 76 -2.12 -2.99 -1.86
C THR A 76 -1.64 -2.54 -0.49
N LEU A 77 -1.65 -1.23 -0.26
CA LEU A 77 -1.54 -0.58 1.03
C LEU A 77 -2.97 -0.22 1.46
N HIS A 78 -3.50 -0.89 2.48
CA HIS A 78 -4.89 -0.78 2.92
C HIS A 78 -4.99 -0.42 4.40
N GLY A 79 -5.70 0.63 4.77
CA GLY A 79 -6.05 0.87 6.18
C GLY A 79 -7.27 0.04 6.59
N LEU A 80 -7.18 -0.70 7.70
CA LEU A 80 -8.29 -1.52 8.20
C LEU A 80 -9.32 -0.74 9.03
N ASP A 81 -8.94 0.41 9.58
CA ASP A 81 -9.79 1.24 10.41
C ASP A 81 -9.70 2.74 10.04
N GLN A 82 -10.63 3.54 10.57
CA GLN A 82 -10.68 4.99 10.33
C GLN A 82 -9.53 5.77 11.00
N SER A 83 -8.69 5.10 11.79
CA SER A 83 -7.53 5.68 12.47
C SER A 83 -6.20 5.38 11.78
N CYS A 84 -6.22 4.72 10.62
CA CYS A 84 -4.99 4.44 9.86
C CYS A 84 -4.32 5.75 9.42
N LEU A 85 -3.17 6.04 10.03
CA LEU A 85 -2.38 7.23 9.77
C LEU A 85 -0.94 6.84 9.44
N VAL A 86 -0.55 7.04 8.18
CA VAL A 86 0.86 7.05 7.79
C VAL A 86 1.33 8.50 7.83
N SER A 87 2.33 8.79 8.65
CA SER A 87 2.80 10.16 8.82
C SER A 87 4.32 10.24 8.82
N SER A 88 4.84 11.45 8.73
CA SER A 88 6.25 11.72 8.93
C SER A 88 6.41 13.00 9.73
N ARG A 89 7.33 12.98 10.70
CA ARG A 89 7.81 14.19 11.38
C ARG A 89 8.60 15.13 10.46
N SER A 90 9.11 14.61 9.34
CA SER A 90 9.90 15.35 8.35
C SER A 90 9.12 15.52 7.04
N HIS A 91 8.96 16.76 6.57
CA HIS A 91 8.29 17.08 5.30
C HIS A 91 9.09 16.70 4.04
N ARG A 92 10.17 15.93 4.19
CA ARG A 92 11.02 15.45 3.10
C ARG A 92 10.83 13.98 2.81
N ARG A 93 9.97 13.29 3.56
CA ARG A 93 9.76 11.85 3.39
C ARG A 93 8.76 11.58 2.30
N SER A 94 9.07 10.57 1.50
CA SER A 94 8.23 10.20 0.36
C SER A 94 8.10 8.68 0.23
N ILE A 95 6.96 8.25 -0.29
CA ILE A 95 6.74 6.91 -0.81
C ILE A 95 7.00 6.98 -2.32
N HIS A 96 8.09 6.36 -2.76
CA HIS A 96 8.45 6.26 -4.16
C HIS A 96 7.92 4.96 -4.75
N ILE A 97 7.27 5.07 -5.91
CA ILE A 97 6.76 3.94 -6.68
C ILE A 97 7.47 3.97 -8.02
N HIS A 98 8.33 2.99 -8.27
CA HIS A 98 9.20 2.95 -9.45
C HIS A 98 9.02 1.64 -10.20
N ASN A 99 8.87 1.72 -11.53
CA ASN A 99 8.81 0.54 -12.40
C ASN A 99 7.79 -0.52 -11.95
N SER A 100 6.70 -0.09 -11.33
CA SER A 100 5.75 -0.96 -10.63
C SER A 100 4.41 -1.02 -11.37
N ASN A 101 3.61 -2.05 -11.06
CA ASN A 101 2.32 -2.26 -11.72
C ASN A 101 1.25 -2.71 -10.70
N HIS A 102 0.04 -2.18 -10.80
CA HIS A 102 -1.07 -2.49 -9.88
C HIS A 102 -0.70 -2.21 -8.42
N VAL A 103 -0.43 -0.94 -8.12
CA VAL A 103 -0.21 -0.47 -6.75
C VAL A 103 -1.45 0.28 -6.27
N VAL A 104 -2.01 -0.14 -5.15
CA VAL A 104 -3.26 0.40 -4.62
C VAL A 104 -3.02 1.02 -3.25
N PHE A 105 -3.44 2.27 -3.06
CA PHE A 105 -3.60 2.91 -1.75
C PHE A 105 -5.09 2.97 -1.45
N SER A 106 -5.49 2.47 -0.29
CA SER A 106 -6.91 2.39 0.04
C SER A 106 -7.20 2.60 1.52
N ASN A 107 -8.28 3.31 1.81
CA ASN A 107 -8.83 3.48 3.16
C ASN A 107 -7.80 3.97 4.20
N MET A 108 -6.91 4.90 3.83
CA MET A 108 -5.83 5.35 4.71
C MET A 108 -5.65 6.88 4.68
N SER A 109 -5.15 7.44 5.78
CA SER A 109 -4.70 8.83 5.85
C SER A 109 -3.18 8.92 5.75
N VAL A 110 -2.68 9.80 4.90
CA VAL A 110 -1.25 10.04 4.67
C VAL A 110 -0.95 11.50 4.96
N TYR A 111 -0.13 11.77 5.98
CA TYR A 111 0.12 13.11 6.50
C TYR A 111 1.61 13.48 6.42
N ASN A 112 1.94 14.59 5.76
CA ASN A 112 3.32 15.08 5.60
C ASN A 112 4.28 14.11 4.90
N VAL A 113 3.74 13.26 4.03
CA VAL A 113 4.50 12.28 3.24
C VAL A 113 4.17 12.46 1.76
N GLY A 114 5.18 12.73 0.94
CA GLY A 114 5.01 12.77 -0.51
C GLY A 114 4.71 11.39 -1.09
N VAL A 115 3.98 11.33 -2.20
CA VAL A 115 3.86 10.09 -2.98
C VAL A 115 4.34 10.37 -4.39
N MET A 116 5.36 9.65 -4.84
CA MET A 116 5.96 9.86 -6.15
C MET A 116 5.90 8.56 -6.95
N ALA A 117 5.09 8.53 -7.99
CA ALA A 117 5.05 7.41 -8.92
C ALA A 117 5.80 7.77 -10.21
N ARG A 118 6.76 6.92 -10.60
CA ARG A 118 7.51 7.05 -11.86
C ARG A 118 7.56 5.76 -12.65
N SER A 119 7.41 5.85 -13.96
CA SER A 119 7.52 4.71 -14.90
C SER A 119 6.68 3.51 -14.47
N SER A 120 5.46 3.76 -13.96
CA SER A 120 4.61 2.76 -13.32
C SER A 120 3.22 2.74 -13.95
N ASN A 121 2.48 1.65 -13.79
CA ASN A 121 1.16 1.48 -14.40
C ASN A 121 0.13 1.03 -13.37
N ASN A 122 -1.16 1.30 -13.62
CA ASN A 122 -2.28 0.86 -12.78
C ASN A 122 -2.11 1.27 -11.30
N ILE A 123 -1.89 2.56 -11.06
CA ILE A 123 -1.84 3.11 -9.70
C ILE A 123 -3.26 3.51 -9.31
N THR A 124 -3.76 3.04 -8.18
CA THR A 124 -5.11 3.38 -7.71
C THR A 124 -5.04 3.98 -6.31
N ILE A 125 -5.70 5.12 -6.11
CA ILE A 125 -5.88 5.74 -4.81
C ILE A 125 -7.37 5.86 -4.55
N THR A 126 -7.88 5.12 -3.57
CA THR A 126 -9.32 5.10 -3.26
C THR A 126 -9.59 5.27 -1.78
N ASN A 127 -10.66 6.01 -1.44
CA ASN A 127 -11.06 6.27 -0.05
C ASN A 127 -9.89 6.69 0.88
N SER A 128 -8.93 7.44 0.37
CA SER A 128 -7.70 7.78 1.07
C SER A 128 -7.51 9.29 1.11
N LEU A 129 -6.93 9.80 2.19
CA LEU A 129 -6.77 11.22 2.46
C LEU A 129 -5.29 11.59 2.50
N PHE A 130 -4.88 12.51 1.63
CA PHE A 130 -3.50 12.98 1.49
C PHE A 130 -3.40 14.42 1.96
N ILE A 131 -2.76 14.66 3.10
CA ILE A 131 -2.62 15.99 3.71
C ILE A 131 -1.15 16.39 3.79
N GLY A 132 -0.85 17.56 3.26
CA GLY A 132 0.45 18.22 3.42
C GLY A 132 0.35 19.50 4.23
N THR A 133 1.25 19.69 5.19
CA THR A 133 1.42 21.01 5.80
C THR A 133 2.27 21.90 4.92
N THR A 134 1.71 23.01 4.46
CA THR A 134 2.39 24.05 3.66
C THR A 134 3.26 25.00 4.50
N ALA A 135 3.37 24.76 5.81
CA ALA A 135 3.98 25.69 6.77
C ALA A 135 5.48 25.95 6.54
N LEU A 136 6.19 25.09 5.80
CA LEU A 136 7.61 25.28 5.47
C LEU A 136 7.79 25.19 3.95
N LYS A 137 7.91 26.35 3.30
CA LYS A 137 8.00 26.64 1.84
C LYS A 137 9.15 25.95 1.05
N LYS A 138 9.67 24.78 1.44
CA LYS A 138 10.81 24.15 0.73
C LYS A 138 10.52 22.85 0.01
N THR A 139 9.44 22.13 0.31
CA THR A 139 8.99 21.00 -0.50
C THR A 139 7.47 20.95 -0.44
N PRO A 140 6.73 21.26 -1.53
CA PRO A 140 5.30 21.03 -1.52
C PRO A 140 5.07 19.52 -1.37
N PHE A 141 4.32 19.16 -0.34
CA PHE A 141 3.63 17.88 -0.31
C PHE A 141 2.94 17.70 -1.65
N SER A 142 3.31 16.66 -2.37
CA SER A 142 2.83 16.43 -3.73
C SER A 142 2.64 14.95 -3.96
N ILE A 143 1.56 14.65 -4.66
CA ILE A 143 1.46 13.42 -5.43
C ILE A 143 2.12 13.76 -6.77
N GLU A 144 3.34 13.27 -6.99
CA GLU A 144 4.08 13.47 -8.25
C GLU A 144 3.93 12.24 -9.13
N LEU A 145 3.50 12.43 -10.37
CA LEU A 145 3.31 11.38 -11.36
C LEU A 145 4.19 11.68 -12.57
N ASN A 146 5.11 10.77 -12.90
CA ASN A 146 6.00 10.92 -14.05
C ASN A 146 6.01 9.63 -14.88
N ASN A 147 5.55 9.68 -16.14
CA ASN A 147 5.41 8.47 -16.96
C ASN A 147 4.58 7.38 -16.26
N VAL A 148 3.46 7.79 -15.64
CA VAL A 148 2.51 6.90 -15.01
C VAL A 148 1.30 6.74 -15.93
N PHE A 149 0.91 5.49 -16.20
CA PHE A 149 -0.26 5.18 -17.03
C PHE A 149 -1.35 4.53 -16.17
N ASP A 150 -2.62 4.78 -16.53
CA ASP A 150 -3.81 4.23 -15.87
C ASP A 150 -3.89 4.52 -14.36
N ILE A 151 -3.89 5.81 -13.99
CA ILE A 151 -4.16 6.24 -12.62
C ILE A 151 -5.66 6.41 -12.35
N LYS A 152 -6.13 5.94 -11.19
CA LYS A 152 -7.52 6.04 -10.72
C LYS A 152 -7.62 6.61 -9.32
#